data_AF-A0A940BFD4-F1
#
_entry.id   AF-A0A940BFD4-F1
#
_cell.length_a   1.000
_cell.length_b   1.000
_cell.length_c   1.000
_cell.angle_alpha   90.00
_cell.angle_beta   90.00
_cell.angle_gamma   90.00
#
_symmetry.space_group_name_H-M   'P 1'
#
loop_
_entity.id
_entity.type
_entity.pdbx_description
1 polymer ?
#
loop_
_entity_poly.entity_id
_entity_poly.type
_entity_poly.pdbx_seq_one_letter_code
_entity_poly.pdbx_strand_id
1 'polypeptide(L)'
;MNLLVINGSPKGRNSITLHTALFLEKKFAGQSFSYLDAGQKIMSFEKDFSAALEAVRKADLIIFCYPVYTFLVPSQLHRFIELMKASGLDLSGKAATQLTTSKHFYDITTHRFIEDNCADMGIPFLEGLSADMDDILSEKGQKQAVDWLEFTLWKLSRKEFKRPQVAAGEGIRHIATVPEPVQHDESKKAVIVTDLLPEDSGLKAMIDRFVAVFPYGCDVINIQDFPFMGGCLSCFSCAATGKCFYKDGFDDFLRNTIHKHDAILYAFRIKDHSMGFRFKMYDDRQFCNGHRTVTMGTPFGYLVAGDYAVEENLRMLLEARAQVGGNFLAGVATDEHDVDKDIDTLAATVAYAME
;
A
#
# COMPACT_ATOMS: atom_id res chain seq x y z
N MET A 1 20.06 24.42 -0.32
CA MET A 1 19.40 23.38 -1.14
C MET A 1 17.91 23.47 -0.90
N ASN A 2 17.09 23.10 -1.88
CA ASN A 2 15.63 23.06 -1.78
C ASN A 2 15.18 21.65 -1.36
N LEU A 3 14.65 21.55 -0.14
CA LEU A 3 14.10 20.34 0.44
C LEU A 3 12.58 20.40 0.29
N LEU A 4 12.02 19.45 -0.46
CA LEU A 4 10.59 19.31 -0.62
C LEU A 4 10.06 18.22 0.30
N VAL A 5 9.23 18.59 1.26
CA VAL A 5 8.52 17.66 2.14
C VAL A 5 7.18 17.30 1.49
N ILE A 6 7.06 16.05 1.04
CA ILE A 6 5.79 15.47 0.59
C ILE A 6 5.11 14.86 1.82
N ASN A 7 4.16 15.60 2.40
CA ASN A 7 3.40 15.17 3.56
C ASN A 7 2.28 14.21 3.15
N GLY A 8 2.52 12.90 3.34
CA GLY A 8 1.56 11.84 3.05
C GLY A 8 0.47 11.68 4.11
N SER A 9 0.51 12.44 5.20
CA SER A 9 -0.50 12.35 6.25
C SER A 9 -1.82 13.00 5.85
N PRO A 10 -2.97 12.33 6.03
CA PRO A 10 -4.28 12.95 5.79
C PRO A 10 -4.61 14.04 6.81
N LYS A 11 -3.90 14.10 7.94
CA LYS A 11 -4.07 15.14 8.97
C LYS A 11 -3.49 16.51 8.58
N GLY A 12 -2.77 16.61 7.45
CA GLY A 12 -2.15 17.85 7.00
C GLY A 12 -1.26 18.45 8.09
N ARG A 13 -1.49 19.72 8.43
CA ARG A 13 -0.76 20.46 9.48
C ARG A 13 -0.77 19.83 10.87
N ASN A 14 -1.74 18.96 11.18
CA ASN A 14 -1.86 18.29 12.48
C ASN A 14 -1.13 16.93 12.51
N SER A 15 -0.32 16.63 11.49
CA SER A 15 0.42 15.38 11.38
C SER A 15 1.64 15.36 12.30
N ILE A 16 1.71 14.37 13.20
CA ILE A 16 2.87 14.15 14.08
C ILE A 16 4.17 14.02 13.25
N THR A 17 4.14 13.26 12.15
CA THR A 17 5.29 13.11 11.26
C THR A 17 5.75 14.46 10.69
N LEU A 18 4.80 15.31 10.27
CA LEU A 18 5.11 16.64 9.74
C LEU A 18 5.74 17.54 10.80
N HIS A 19 5.33 17.42 12.06
CA HIS A 19 5.92 18.19 13.15
C HIS A 19 7.42 17.90 13.33
N THR A 20 7.90 16.70 13.03
CA THR A 20 9.33 16.40 12.97
C THR A 20 10.01 17.15 11.82
N ALA A 21 9.42 17.21 10.64
CA ALA A 21 9.96 18.00 9.52
C ALA A 21 9.98 19.52 9.80
N LEU A 22 8.94 20.05 10.45
CA LEU A 22 8.87 21.47 10.86
C LEU A 22 9.89 21.79 11.96
N PHE A 23 10.18 20.84 12.85
CA PHE A 23 11.27 20.98 13.81
C PHE A 23 12.63 21.05 13.11
N LEU A 24 12.86 20.19 12.10
CA LEU A 24 14.08 20.20 11.30
C LEU A 24 14.26 21.49 10.51
N GLU A 25 13.19 22.03 9.90
CA GLU A 25 13.26 23.34 9.22
C GLU A 25 13.84 24.44 10.13
N LYS A 26 13.40 24.48 11.40
CA LYS A 26 13.93 25.45 12.38
C LYS A 26 15.40 25.22 12.73
N LYS A 27 15.88 23.97 12.70
CA LYS A 27 17.26 23.62 13.03
C LYS A 27 18.21 23.84 11.86
N PHE A 28 17.74 23.71 10.63
CA PHE A 28 18.54 23.79 9.42
C PHE A 28 18.23 25.06 8.62
N ALA A 29 18.41 26.24 9.24
CA ALA A 29 18.10 27.54 8.65
C ALA A 29 18.86 27.86 7.34
N GLY A 30 19.94 27.14 7.04
CA GLY A 30 20.67 27.25 5.76
C GLY A 30 20.03 26.48 4.59
N GLN A 31 18.97 25.71 4.85
CA GLN A 31 18.21 24.97 3.84
C GLN A 31 16.86 25.63 3.60
N SER A 32 16.35 25.54 2.37
CA SER A 32 15.00 26.02 2.03
C SER A 32 14.04 24.85 2.04
N PHE A 33 13.03 24.90 2.91
CA PHE A 33 11.98 23.89 2.98
C PHE A 33 10.74 24.35 2.21
N SER A 34 10.10 23.40 1.55
CA SER A 34 8.79 23.56 0.91
C SER A 34 7.93 22.33 1.21
N TYR A 35 6.60 22.49 1.15
CA TYR A 35 5.68 21.47 1.63
C TYR A 35 4.55 21.22 0.63
N LEU A 36 4.26 19.94 0.40
CA LEU A 36 3.07 19.48 -0.32
C LEU A 36 2.26 18.55 0.58
N ASP A 37 1.02 18.94 0.90
CA ASP A 37 0.10 18.10 1.67
C ASP A 37 -0.56 17.02 0.79
N ALA A 38 0.25 16.11 0.25
CA ALA A 38 -0.17 15.00 -0.61
C ALA A 38 -1.32 14.19 0.02
N GLY A 39 -1.21 13.84 1.31
CA GLY A 39 -2.21 13.06 2.01
C GLY A 39 -3.56 13.76 2.14
N GLN A 40 -3.56 15.04 2.53
CA GLN A 40 -4.79 15.81 2.75
C GLN A 40 -5.44 16.25 1.42
N LYS A 41 -4.63 16.54 0.40
CA LYS A 41 -5.08 17.16 -0.86
C LYS A 41 -5.12 16.21 -2.05
N ILE A 42 -5.03 14.89 -1.82
CA ILE A 42 -4.95 13.90 -2.92
C ILE A 42 -6.07 14.06 -3.96
N MET A 43 -7.33 14.27 -3.54
CA MET A 43 -8.45 14.47 -4.46
C MET A 43 -8.34 15.74 -5.31
N SER A 44 -7.59 16.74 -4.84
CA SER A 44 -7.29 17.94 -5.63
C SER A 44 -6.19 17.63 -6.65
N PHE A 45 -5.16 16.89 -6.24
CA PHE A 45 -4.05 16.46 -7.09
C PHE A 45 -4.48 15.50 -8.20
N GLU A 46 -5.52 14.69 -7.98
CA GLU A 46 -6.12 13.87 -9.04
C GLU A 46 -6.78 14.68 -10.16
N LYS A 47 -7.22 15.91 -9.86
CA LYS A 47 -7.83 16.81 -10.84
C LYS A 47 -6.81 17.69 -11.55
N ASP A 48 -5.83 18.18 -10.79
CA ASP A 48 -4.74 19.00 -11.30
C ASP A 48 -3.46 18.75 -10.50
N PHE A 49 -2.49 18.13 -11.17
CA PHE A 49 -1.20 17.79 -10.60
C PHE A 49 -0.13 18.86 -10.85
N SER A 50 -0.45 19.93 -11.60
CA SER A 50 0.53 20.90 -12.10
C SER A 50 1.32 21.59 -10.98
N ALA A 51 0.64 21.96 -9.88
CA ALA A 51 1.30 22.58 -8.74
C ALA A 51 2.30 21.63 -8.03
N ALA A 52 1.98 20.33 -7.97
CA ALA A 52 2.89 19.33 -7.42
C ALA A 52 4.13 19.17 -8.32
N LEU A 53 3.95 19.15 -9.65
CA LEU A 53 5.05 19.08 -10.60
C LEU A 53 6.02 20.25 -10.45
N GLU A 54 5.50 21.47 -10.33
CA GLU A 54 6.33 22.67 -10.12
C GLU A 54 7.13 22.63 -8.83
N ALA A 55 6.54 22.12 -7.75
CA ALA A 55 7.23 21.94 -6.48
C ALA A 55 8.32 20.87 -6.59
N VAL A 56 8.03 19.71 -7.20
CA VAL A 56 9.01 18.64 -7.41
C VAL A 56 10.16 19.13 -8.31
N ARG A 57 9.89 19.89 -9.38
CA ARG A 57 10.91 20.47 -10.26
C ARG A 57 11.94 21.31 -9.52
N LYS A 58 11.50 22.11 -8.55
CA LYS A 58 12.35 23.01 -7.76
C LYS A 58 13.14 22.30 -6.66
N ALA A 59 12.77 21.06 -6.31
CA ALA A 59 13.40 20.29 -5.26
C ALA A 59 14.74 19.70 -5.71
N ASP A 60 15.72 19.74 -4.83
CA ASP A 60 16.97 18.98 -4.94
C ASP A 60 16.87 17.66 -4.16
N LEU A 61 16.24 17.71 -2.97
CA LEU A 61 15.95 16.55 -2.12
C LEU A 61 14.45 16.46 -1.84
N ILE A 62 13.86 15.32 -2.12
CA ILE A 62 12.47 14.98 -1.80
C ILE A 62 12.45 14.18 -0.50
N ILE A 63 11.67 14.62 0.48
CA ILE A 63 11.46 13.94 1.76
C ILE A 63 10.02 13.44 1.78
N PHE A 64 9.82 12.14 1.59
CA PHE A 64 8.52 11.51 1.81
C PHE A 64 8.25 11.44 3.32
N CYS A 65 7.29 12.24 3.79
CA CYS A 65 6.99 12.42 5.21
C CYS A 65 5.59 11.89 5.52
N TYR A 66 5.48 10.73 6.18
CA TYR A 66 4.19 10.05 6.32
C TYR A 66 4.06 9.11 7.53
N PRO A 67 2.86 8.93 8.10
CA PRO A 67 2.61 7.89 9.10
C PRO A 67 2.47 6.50 8.43
N VAL A 68 2.79 5.43 9.15
CA VAL A 68 2.63 4.05 8.64
C VAL A 68 1.22 3.54 8.90
N TYR A 69 0.47 3.22 7.84
CA TYR A 69 -0.89 2.63 7.89
C TYR A 69 -0.87 1.24 7.25
N THR A 70 -1.35 0.23 7.99
CA THR A 70 -1.45 -1.17 7.49
C THR A 70 -0.15 -1.66 6.84
N PHE A 71 0.98 -1.49 7.53
CA PHE A 71 2.34 -1.89 7.10
C PHE A 71 2.90 -1.11 5.89
N LEU A 72 2.22 -0.07 5.43
CA LEU A 72 2.62 0.65 4.22
C LEU A 72 2.29 2.15 4.33
N VAL A 73 2.52 2.90 3.26
CA VAL A 73 2.16 4.31 3.14
C VAL A 73 0.63 4.48 3.19
N PRO A 74 0.09 5.63 3.64
CA PRO A 74 -1.34 5.90 3.49
C PRO A 74 -1.75 5.84 2.02
N SER A 75 -2.96 5.34 1.75
CA SER A 75 -3.54 5.23 0.39
C SER A 75 -3.48 6.53 -0.40
N GLN A 76 -3.58 7.67 0.27
CA GLN A 76 -3.43 8.98 -0.35
C GLN A 76 -2.01 9.26 -0.86
N LEU A 77 -0.98 8.84 -0.12
CA LEU A 77 0.40 8.95 -0.58
C LEU A 77 0.71 7.91 -1.66
N HIS A 78 0.17 6.70 -1.54
CA HIS A 78 0.24 5.69 -2.60
C HIS A 78 -0.27 6.26 -3.92
N ARG A 79 -1.49 6.82 -3.92
CA ARG A 79 -2.08 7.47 -5.10
C ARG A 79 -1.25 8.66 -5.61
N PHE A 80 -0.64 9.43 -4.72
CA PHE A 80 0.24 10.54 -5.13
C PHE A 80 1.46 10.04 -5.91
N ILE A 81 2.04 8.90 -5.52
CA ILE A 81 3.16 8.26 -6.22
C ILE A 81 2.73 7.77 -7.61
N GLU A 82 1.55 7.17 -7.73
CA GLU A 82 0.99 6.80 -9.04
C GLU A 82 0.85 8.02 -9.97
N LEU A 83 0.38 9.16 -9.43
CA LEU A 83 0.29 10.42 -10.19
C LEU A 83 1.68 10.97 -10.57
N MET A 84 2.68 10.84 -9.69
CA MET A 84 4.06 11.21 -10.01
C MET A 84 4.60 10.39 -11.18
N LYS A 85 4.42 9.06 -11.15
CA LYS A 85 4.86 8.16 -12.24
C LYS A 85 4.15 8.48 -13.56
N ALA A 86 2.82 8.66 -13.52
CA ALA A 86 2.02 8.99 -14.69
C ALA A 86 2.35 10.36 -15.31
N SER A 87 2.97 11.27 -14.56
CA SER A 87 3.25 12.63 -15.02
C SER A 87 4.34 12.73 -16.07
N GLY A 88 5.20 11.71 -16.21
CA GLY A 88 6.37 11.76 -17.10
C GLY A 88 7.38 12.85 -16.71
N LEU A 89 7.39 13.29 -15.45
CA LEU A 89 8.30 14.33 -14.98
C LEU A 89 9.75 13.86 -15.06
N ASP A 90 10.64 14.71 -15.58
CA ASP A 90 12.07 14.49 -15.46
C ASP A 90 12.52 14.71 -14.00
N LEU A 91 13.01 13.63 -13.39
CA LEU A 91 13.48 13.58 -12.01
C LEU A 91 15.01 13.55 -11.92
N SER A 92 15.70 13.77 -13.04
CA SER A 92 17.16 13.83 -13.11
C SER A 92 17.72 14.88 -12.14
N GLY A 93 18.80 14.51 -11.45
CA GLY A 93 19.50 15.39 -10.51
C GLY A 93 18.80 15.55 -9.14
N LYS A 94 17.66 14.90 -8.92
CA LYS A 94 16.98 14.84 -7.61
C LYS A 94 17.48 13.65 -6.82
N ALA A 95 17.30 13.70 -5.50
CA ALA A 95 17.42 12.55 -4.62
C ALA A 95 16.18 12.45 -3.72
N ALA A 96 15.94 11.28 -3.15
CA ALA A 96 14.85 11.06 -2.21
C ALA A 96 15.33 10.44 -0.89
N THR A 97 14.61 10.75 0.17
CA THR A 97 14.68 10.09 1.48
C THR A 97 13.27 10.05 2.08
N GLN A 98 13.13 9.47 3.27
CA GLN A 98 11.85 9.35 3.94
C GLN A 98 11.94 9.57 5.45
N LEU A 99 10.84 10.09 5.99
CA LEU A 99 10.62 10.34 7.40
C LEU A 99 9.27 9.76 7.77
N THR A 100 9.27 8.75 8.64
CA THR A 100 8.05 8.08 9.07
C THR A 100 7.85 8.15 10.57
N THR A 101 6.58 8.10 10.97
CA THR A 101 6.22 7.83 12.37
C THR A 101 5.30 6.63 12.46
N SER A 102 5.53 5.75 13.42
CA SER A 102 4.71 4.56 13.65
C SER A 102 4.80 4.11 15.12
N LYS A 103 4.39 2.87 15.40
CA LYS A 103 4.71 2.13 16.63
C LYS A 103 5.71 1.00 16.38
N HIS A 104 6.60 1.18 15.39
CA HIS A 104 7.66 0.23 15.00
C HIS A 104 7.16 -1.17 14.65
N PHE A 105 6.05 -1.22 13.90
CA PHE A 105 5.42 -2.47 13.51
C PHE A 105 5.45 -2.64 12.00
N TYR A 106 6.39 -3.48 11.53
CA TYR A 106 6.69 -3.70 10.11
C TYR A 106 7.06 -2.41 9.34
N ASP A 107 7.72 -1.44 9.97
CA ASP A 107 8.14 -0.20 9.28
C ASP A 107 9.02 -0.46 8.06
N ILE A 108 9.76 -1.57 8.05
CA ILE A 108 10.62 -1.92 6.92
C ILE A 108 9.84 -2.04 5.61
N THR A 109 8.59 -2.51 5.64
CA THR A 109 7.82 -2.73 4.41
C THR A 109 7.38 -1.42 3.77
N THR A 110 7.07 -0.42 4.60
CA THR A 110 6.72 0.91 4.11
C THR A 110 7.93 1.66 3.56
N HIS A 111 9.10 1.48 4.18
CA HIS A 111 10.33 2.09 3.71
C HIS A 111 10.78 1.51 2.37
N ARG A 112 10.73 0.18 2.24
CA ARG A 112 11.02 -0.51 0.98
C ARG A 112 10.07 -0.08 -0.15
N PHE A 113 8.78 0.05 0.14
CA PHE A 113 7.82 0.51 -0.86
C PHE A 113 8.19 1.86 -1.49
N ILE A 114 8.60 2.85 -0.68
CA ILE A 114 9.07 4.15 -1.20
C ILE A 114 10.38 3.98 -1.99
N GLU A 115 11.30 3.14 -1.51
CA GLU A 115 12.57 2.87 -2.18
C GLU A 115 12.37 2.26 -3.57
N ASP A 116 11.56 1.21 -3.67
CA ASP A 116 11.27 0.50 -4.92
C ASP A 116 10.59 1.44 -5.92
N ASN A 117 9.60 2.21 -5.47
CA ASN A 117 8.93 3.21 -6.31
C ASN A 117 9.85 4.36 -6.76
N CYS A 118 10.82 4.75 -5.93
CA CYS A 118 11.84 5.71 -6.35
C CYS A 118 12.80 5.10 -7.37
N ALA A 119 13.13 3.82 -7.24
CA ALA A 119 13.96 3.10 -8.21
C ALA A 119 13.29 3.04 -9.59
N ASP A 120 11.99 2.75 -9.66
CA ASP A 120 11.19 2.80 -10.90
C ASP A 120 11.27 4.15 -11.60
N MET A 121 11.25 5.23 -10.81
CA MET A 121 11.33 6.60 -11.29
C MET A 121 12.77 7.08 -11.54
N GLY A 122 13.78 6.22 -11.32
CA GLY A 122 15.18 6.57 -11.45
C GLY A 122 15.69 7.60 -10.44
N ILE A 123 15.02 7.76 -9.30
CA ILE A 123 15.41 8.70 -8.23
C ILE A 123 16.40 8.00 -7.29
N PRO A 124 17.66 8.45 -7.19
CA PRO A 124 18.61 7.96 -6.19
C PRO A 124 18.07 8.14 -4.77
N PHE A 125 18.23 7.10 -3.95
CA PHE A 125 17.62 7.06 -2.62
C PHE A 125 18.65 7.10 -1.48
N LEU A 126 18.30 7.77 -0.39
CA LEU A 126 19.08 7.91 0.85
C LEU A 126 18.31 7.28 2.01
N GLU A 127 19.01 6.91 3.08
CA GLU A 127 18.39 6.27 4.25
C GLU A 127 17.30 7.13 4.88
N GLY A 128 16.21 6.48 5.27
CA GLY A 128 15.11 7.13 5.97
C GLY A 128 15.23 7.09 7.49
N LEU A 129 14.41 7.90 8.14
CA LEU A 129 14.16 7.84 9.59
C LEU A 129 12.82 7.16 9.84
N SER A 130 12.81 6.08 10.64
CA SER A 130 11.59 5.61 11.27
C SER A 130 11.58 5.99 12.75
N ALA A 131 10.67 6.87 13.13
CA ALA A 131 10.49 7.37 14.49
C ALA A 131 9.22 6.78 15.13
N ASP A 132 9.18 6.71 16.46
CA ASP A 132 7.92 6.53 17.17
C ASP A 132 7.10 7.83 17.11
N MET A 133 5.78 7.73 17.28
CA MET A 133 4.88 8.89 17.34
C MET A 133 5.28 9.92 18.41
N ASP A 134 5.88 9.50 19.52
CA ASP A 134 6.18 10.40 20.64
C ASP A 134 7.63 10.92 20.63
N ASP A 135 8.48 10.43 19.72
CA ASP A 135 9.92 10.69 19.74
C ASP A 135 10.27 12.18 19.69
N ILE A 136 9.52 12.96 18.89
CA ILE A 136 9.76 14.40 18.70
C ILE A 136 9.55 15.21 19.99
N LEU A 137 8.84 14.66 20.97
CA LEU A 137 8.60 15.27 22.28
C LEU A 137 9.79 15.09 23.23
N SER A 138 10.77 14.25 22.88
CA SER A 138 11.95 13.97 23.70
C SER A 138 13.22 14.58 23.10
N GLU A 139 14.18 14.96 23.96
CA GLU A 139 15.50 15.44 23.51
C GLU A 139 16.23 14.39 22.67
N LYS A 140 16.08 13.11 23.03
CA LYS A 140 16.67 11.97 22.31
C LYS A 140 16.13 11.88 20.89
N GLY A 141 14.80 11.87 20.72
CA GLY A 141 14.18 11.77 19.39
C GLY A 141 14.42 13.01 18.53
N GLN A 142 14.43 14.20 19.14
CA GLN A 142 14.86 15.43 18.46
C GLN A 142 16.30 15.33 17.97
N LYS A 143 17.23 14.84 18.80
CA LYS A 143 18.62 14.61 18.40
C LYS A 143 18.71 13.60 17.27
N GLN A 144 18.00 12.47 17.34
CA GLN A 144 17.98 11.46 16.29
C GLN A 144 17.49 12.03 14.95
N ALA A 145 16.46 12.88 14.96
CA ALA A 145 15.98 13.55 13.75
C ALA A 145 17.05 14.49 13.16
N VAL A 146 17.75 15.26 14.00
CA VAL A 146 18.84 16.14 13.55
C VAL A 146 19.99 15.32 12.98
N ASP A 147 20.47 14.31 13.71
CA ASP A 147 21.56 13.44 13.28
C ASP A 147 21.24 12.77 11.93
N TRP A 148 19.99 12.31 11.76
CA TRP A 148 19.53 11.73 10.49
C TRP A 148 19.61 12.72 9.33
N LEU A 149 19.13 13.95 9.50
CA LEU A 149 19.15 14.92 8.41
C LEU A 149 20.59 15.39 8.11
N GLU A 150 21.45 15.57 9.13
CA GLU A 150 22.87 15.85 8.93
C GLU A 150 23.55 14.75 8.11
N PHE A 151 23.32 13.48 8.48
CA PHE A 151 23.85 12.32 7.77
C PHE A 151 23.34 12.25 6.33
N THR A 152 22.05 12.49 6.11
CA THR A 152 21.41 12.51 4.79
C THR A 152 22.05 13.57 3.89
N LEU A 153 22.22 14.80 4.39
CA LEU A 153 22.84 15.89 3.65
C LEU A 153 24.32 15.63 3.37
N TRP A 154 25.03 15.02 4.32
CA TRP A 154 26.42 14.62 4.15
C TRP A 154 26.57 13.59 3.01
N LYS A 155 25.75 12.53 2.99
CA LYS A 155 25.74 11.55 1.89
C LYS A 155 25.39 12.16 0.55
N LEU A 156 24.37 13.02 0.52
CA LEU A 156 23.93 13.69 -0.70
C LEU A 156 25.06 14.52 -1.31
N SER A 157 25.83 15.25 -0.48
CA SER A 157 27.00 16.02 -0.94
C SER A 157 28.10 15.15 -1.58
N ARG A 158 28.15 13.87 -1.19
CA ARG A 158 29.09 12.86 -1.70
C ARG A 158 28.52 11.99 -2.81
N LYS A 159 27.23 12.15 -3.13
CA LYS A 159 26.47 11.31 -4.05
C LYS A 159 26.53 9.82 -3.68
N GLU A 160 26.50 9.54 -2.38
CA GLU A 160 26.49 8.17 -1.83
C GLU A 160 25.05 7.73 -1.57
N PHE A 161 24.49 6.97 -2.51
CA PHE A 161 23.10 6.50 -2.47
C PHE A 161 23.00 5.02 -2.12
N LYS A 162 21.83 4.61 -1.63
CA LYS A 162 21.48 3.18 -1.50
C LYS A 162 21.52 2.53 -2.88
N ARG A 163 21.95 1.26 -2.91
CA ARG A 163 21.82 0.44 -4.12
C ARG A 163 20.36 0.01 -4.24
N PRO A 164 19.68 0.28 -5.35
CA PRO A 164 18.34 -0.24 -5.56
C PRO A 164 18.37 -1.77 -5.59
N GLN A 165 17.31 -2.40 -5.11
CA GLN A 165 17.05 -3.77 -5.54
C GLN A 165 16.76 -3.70 -7.04
N VAL A 166 17.51 -4.46 -7.83
CA VAL A 166 17.35 -4.45 -9.28
C VAL A 166 16.01 -5.11 -9.58
N ALA A 167 15.09 -4.38 -10.21
CA ALA A 167 13.89 -4.97 -10.78
C ALA A 167 14.34 -6.06 -11.76
N ALA A 168 13.87 -7.30 -11.55
CA ALA A 168 14.04 -8.32 -12.57
C ALA A 168 13.29 -7.87 -13.84
N GLY A 169 13.78 -8.27 -15.01
CA GLY A 169 13.05 -8.05 -16.25
C GLY A 169 11.67 -8.73 -16.20
N GLU A 170 10.73 -8.24 -17.02
CA GLU A 170 9.38 -8.80 -17.10
C GLU A 170 9.43 -10.32 -17.33
N GLY A 171 8.80 -11.06 -16.42
CA GLY A 171 8.61 -12.50 -16.55
C GLY A 171 7.61 -12.86 -17.63
N ILE A 172 7.68 -14.11 -18.11
CA ILE A 172 6.66 -14.67 -19.01
C ILE A 172 5.37 -14.85 -18.22
N ARG A 173 4.25 -14.40 -18.80
CA ARG A 173 2.91 -14.54 -18.22
C ARG A 173 2.13 -15.65 -18.89
N HIS A 174 1.46 -16.45 -18.06
CA HIS A 174 0.57 -17.52 -18.48
C HIS A 174 -0.88 -17.12 -18.26
N ILE A 175 -1.73 -17.34 -19.27
CA ILE A 175 -3.17 -17.10 -19.16
C ILE A 175 -3.84 -18.39 -18.70
N ALA A 176 -4.62 -18.29 -17.62
CA ALA A 176 -5.36 -19.43 -17.09
C ALA A 176 -6.39 -19.95 -18.09
N THR A 177 -6.52 -21.27 -18.18
CA THR A 177 -7.64 -21.92 -18.87
C THR A 177 -8.83 -21.99 -17.93
N VAL A 178 -10.03 -21.64 -18.39
CA VAL A 178 -11.25 -21.77 -17.59
C VAL A 178 -11.94 -23.08 -17.98
N PRO A 179 -11.99 -24.09 -17.08
CA PRO A 179 -12.70 -25.35 -17.35
C PRO A 179 -14.22 -25.17 -17.21
N GLU A 180 -14.98 -26.22 -17.54
CA GLU A 180 -16.40 -26.29 -17.16
C GLU A 180 -16.54 -26.22 -15.64
N PRO A 181 -17.44 -25.39 -15.10
CA PRO A 181 -17.62 -25.26 -13.66
C PRO A 181 -17.98 -26.57 -12.98
N VAL A 182 -17.36 -26.83 -11.83
CA VAL A 182 -17.75 -27.93 -10.94
C VAL A 182 -19.12 -27.66 -10.34
N GLN A 183 -19.79 -28.69 -9.85
CA GLN A 183 -21.00 -28.50 -9.05
C GLN A 183 -20.61 -27.87 -7.70
N HIS A 184 -21.12 -26.67 -7.44
CA HIS A 184 -20.89 -25.97 -6.18
C HIS A 184 -21.81 -26.47 -5.07
N ASP A 185 -21.24 -26.72 -3.89
CA ASP A 185 -21.98 -26.83 -2.64
C ASP A 185 -22.22 -25.43 -2.06
N GLU A 186 -23.49 -25.10 -1.81
CA GLU A 186 -23.92 -23.81 -1.27
C GLU A 186 -23.92 -23.77 0.27
N SER A 187 -23.46 -24.84 0.94
CA SER A 187 -23.39 -24.93 2.40
C SER A 187 -22.38 -23.97 3.03
N LYS A 188 -21.33 -23.61 2.28
CA LYS A 188 -20.29 -22.64 2.65
C LYS A 188 -20.05 -21.68 1.50
N LYS A 189 -19.50 -20.51 1.78
CA LYS A 189 -19.19 -19.51 0.75
C LYS A 189 -17.86 -18.81 0.97
N ALA A 190 -17.08 -18.70 -0.10
CA ALA A 190 -15.91 -17.83 -0.16
C ALA A 190 -16.25 -16.50 -0.86
N VAL A 191 -15.41 -15.49 -0.67
CA VAL A 191 -15.46 -14.24 -1.44
C VAL A 191 -14.12 -13.91 -2.06
N ILE A 192 -14.12 -13.52 -3.33
CA ILE A 192 -12.97 -12.92 -4.00
C ILE A 192 -13.17 -11.40 -4.01
N VAL A 193 -12.30 -10.68 -3.31
CA VAL A 193 -12.22 -9.22 -3.38
C VAL A 193 -11.16 -8.86 -4.42
N THR A 194 -11.52 -8.07 -5.43
CA THR A 194 -10.63 -7.70 -6.54
C THR A 194 -10.72 -6.22 -6.89
N ASP A 195 -9.69 -5.65 -7.52
CA ASP A 195 -9.71 -4.32 -8.15
C ASP A 195 -9.67 -4.40 -9.69
N LEU A 196 -10.18 -5.51 -10.24
CA LEU A 196 -10.16 -5.88 -11.66
C LEU A 196 -10.58 -4.71 -12.57
N LEU A 197 -9.71 -4.38 -13.52
CA LEU A 197 -10.01 -3.42 -14.58
C LEU A 197 -10.61 -4.16 -15.79
N PRO A 198 -11.52 -3.53 -16.57
CA PRO A 198 -12.15 -4.16 -17.73
C PRO A 198 -11.17 -4.76 -18.76
N GLU A 199 -9.99 -4.16 -18.90
CA GLU A 199 -8.93 -4.56 -19.82
C GLU A 199 -8.04 -5.72 -19.30
N ASP A 200 -8.11 -6.06 -18.01
CA ASP A 200 -7.22 -7.06 -17.39
C ASP A 200 -7.75 -8.49 -17.58
N SER A 201 -7.66 -8.96 -18.83
CA SER A 201 -8.08 -10.31 -19.21
C SER A 201 -7.33 -11.43 -18.47
N GLY A 202 -6.07 -11.19 -18.09
CA GLY A 202 -5.25 -12.17 -17.35
C GLY A 202 -5.75 -12.40 -15.94
N LEU A 203 -5.91 -11.33 -15.15
CA LEU A 203 -6.46 -11.43 -13.80
C LEU A 203 -7.90 -11.98 -13.83
N LYS A 204 -8.70 -11.56 -14.82
CA LYS A 204 -10.05 -12.08 -15.02
C LYS A 204 -10.04 -13.60 -15.23
N ALA A 205 -9.16 -14.12 -16.09
CA ALA A 205 -9.06 -15.56 -16.33
C ALA A 205 -8.67 -16.35 -15.07
N MET A 206 -7.77 -15.80 -14.23
CA MET A 206 -7.42 -16.41 -12.94
C MET A 206 -8.63 -16.50 -11.99
N ILE A 207 -9.40 -15.41 -11.88
CA ILE A 207 -10.62 -15.35 -11.07
C ILE A 207 -11.67 -16.33 -11.60
N ASP A 208 -11.95 -16.30 -12.90
CA ASP A 208 -12.92 -17.19 -13.54
C ASP A 208 -12.55 -18.66 -13.35
N ARG A 209 -11.27 -19.02 -13.48
CA ARG A 209 -10.81 -20.39 -13.23
C ARG A 209 -11.03 -20.77 -11.78
N PHE A 210 -10.60 -19.94 -10.82
CA PHE A 210 -10.80 -20.23 -9.40
C PHE A 210 -12.28 -20.51 -9.11
N VAL A 211 -13.17 -19.65 -9.59
CA VAL A 211 -14.62 -19.83 -9.44
C VAL A 211 -15.07 -21.16 -10.07
N ALA A 212 -14.59 -21.51 -11.26
CA ALA A 212 -14.97 -22.73 -11.95
C ALA A 212 -14.52 -24.01 -11.23
N VAL A 213 -13.34 -24.03 -10.60
CA VAL A 213 -12.77 -25.24 -9.95
C VAL A 213 -13.07 -25.36 -8.47
N PHE A 214 -13.49 -24.26 -7.83
CA PHE A 214 -13.74 -24.22 -6.39
C PHE A 214 -15.05 -24.95 -6.02
N PRO A 215 -15.04 -25.88 -5.06
CA PRO A 215 -16.20 -26.74 -4.79
C PRO A 215 -17.35 -26.06 -4.04
N TYR A 216 -17.16 -24.87 -3.48
CA TYR A 216 -18.19 -24.13 -2.72
C TYR A 216 -18.66 -22.88 -3.47
N GLY A 217 -19.76 -22.27 -3.00
CA GLY A 217 -20.21 -20.99 -3.54
C GLY A 217 -19.12 -19.90 -3.42
N CYS A 218 -19.00 -19.05 -4.44
CA CYS A 218 -17.98 -17.99 -4.47
C CYS A 218 -18.55 -16.67 -5.00
N ASP A 219 -18.61 -15.64 -4.15
CA ASP A 219 -19.00 -14.30 -4.54
C ASP A 219 -17.77 -13.51 -5.04
N VAL A 220 -17.86 -12.84 -6.19
CA VAL A 220 -16.80 -11.96 -6.70
C VAL A 220 -17.20 -10.51 -6.50
N ILE A 221 -16.40 -9.77 -5.73
CA ILE A 221 -16.64 -8.37 -5.38
C ILE A 221 -15.51 -7.52 -5.95
N ASN A 222 -15.85 -6.67 -6.91
CA ASN A 222 -14.92 -5.69 -7.45
C ASN A 222 -15.00 -4.37 -6.66
N ILE A 223 -13.93 -4.03 -5.93
CA ILE A 223 -13.87 -2.80 -5.12
C ILE A 223 -13.75 -1.53 -5.96
N GLN A 224 -13.50 -1.65 -7.28
CA GLN A 224 -13.62 -0.52 -8.19
C GLN A 224 -15.03 0.06 -8.19
N ASP A 225 -16.04 -0.81 -8.12
CA ASP A 225 -17.46 -0.44 -8.16
C ASP A 225 -17.95 0.21 -6.86
N PHE A 226 -17.19 0.08 -5.77
CA PHE A 226 -17.56 0.70 -4.50
C PHE A 226 -17.29 2.22 -4.53
N PRO A 227 -18.27 3.08 -4.21
CA PRO A 227 -18.13 4.54 -4.32
C PRO A 227 -17.39 5.16 -3.13
N PHE A 228 -16.12 4.78 -2.92
CA PHE A 228 -15.31 5.33 -1.84
C PHE A 228 -15.26 6.86 -1.91
N MET A 229 -15.61 7.53 -0.82
CA MET A 229 -15.48 8.99 -0.71
C MET A 229 -14.04 9.46 -0.46
N GLY A 230 -13.13 8.54 -0.14
CA GLY A 230 -11.71 8.81 0.08
C GLY A 230 -11.04 7.80 1.00
N GLY A 231 -9.71 7.92 1.14
CA GLY A 231 -8.90 7.10 2.06
C GLY A 231 -9.06 7.50 3.54
N CYS A 232 -8.60 6.66 4.47
CA CYS A 232 -8.71 6.92 5.91
C CYS A 232 -8.13 8.29 6.30
N LEU A 233 -8.88 9.07 7.09
CA LEU A 233 -8.47 10.41 7.54
C LEU A 233 -7.68 10.41 8.86
N SER A 234 -7.56 9.24 9.51
CA SER A 234 -7.03 9.11 10.87
C SER A 234 -7.72 10.05 11.87
N CYS A 235 -9.01 10.31 11.68
CA CYS A 235 -9.79 11.13 12.61
C CYS A 235 -10.04 10.45 13.96
N PHE A 236 -9.76 9.14 14.08
CA PHE A 236 -10.02 8.28 15.24
C PHE A 236 -11.49 8.22 15.70
N SER A 237 -12.45 8.79 14.96
CA SER A 237 -13.88 8.74 15.33
C SER A 237 -14.37 7.30 15.48
N CYS A 238 -13.95 6.41 14.59
CA CYS A 238 -14.30 4.99 14.61
C CYS A 238 -13.72 4.23 15.81
N ALA A 239 -12.62 4.68 16.40
CA ALA A 239 -12.06 4.03 17.58
C ALA A 239 -13.00 4.15 18.80
N ALA A 240 -13.77 5.23 18.89
CA ALA A 240 -14.75 5.44 19.96
C ALA A 240 -16.14 4.89 19.61
N THR A 241 -16.57 4.99 18.34
CA THR A 241 -17.96 4.71 17.94
C THR A 241 -18.16 3.42 17.16
N GLY A 242 -17.10 2.80 16.65
CA GLY A 242 -17.17 1.69 15.70
C GLY A 242 -17.72 2.06 14.32
N LYS A 243 -17.85 3.35 14.01
CA LYS A 243 -18.36 3.86 12.73
C LYS A 243 -17.37 4.81 12.06
N CYS A 244 -17.14 4.63 10.76
CA CYS A 244 -16.33 5.53 9.96
C CYS A 244 -16.93 6.95 9.90
N PHE A 245 -16.07 7.95 9.66
CA PHE A 245 -16.50 9.32 9.38
C PHE A 245 -17.21 9.44 8.03
N TYR A 246 -16.73 8.68 7.03
CA TYR A 246 -17.33 8.65 5.71
C TYR A 246 -18.74 8.05 5.77
N LYS A 247 -19.63 8.57 4.93
CA LYS A 247 -21.03 8.15 4.81
C LYS A 247 -21.30 7.42 3.49
N ASP A 248 -20.28 6.75 2.96
CA ASP A 248 -20.32 5.99 1.71
C ASP A 248 -20.82 4.55 1.88
N GLY A 249 -21.16 4.14 3.10
CA GLY A 249 -21.68 2.80 3.39
C GLY A 249 -20.61 1.73 3.57
N PHE A 250 -19.32 2.10 3.63
CA PHE A 250 -18.23 1.13 3.65
C PHE A 250 -18.29 0.17 4.84
N ASP A 251 -18.66 0.66 6.02
CA ASP A 251 -18.77 -0.17 7.23
C ASP A 251 -19.78 -1.33 7.04
N ASP A 252 -20.89 -1.07 6.35
CA ASP A 252 -21.94 -2.06 6.09
C ASP A 252 -21.51 -3.03 4.99
N PHE A 253 -21.01 -2.50 3.87
CA PHE A 253 -20.44 -3.28 2.77
C PHE A 253 -19.36 -4.26 3.27
N LEU A 254 -18.44 -3.79 4.09
CA LEU A 254 -17.36 -4.59 4.62
C LEU A 254 -17.89 -5.75 5.50
N ARG A 255 -18.79 -5.45 6.45
CA ARG A 255 -19.26 -6.44 7.42
C ARG A 255 -20.29 -7.42 6.85
N ASN A 256 -21.24 -6.91 6.08
CA ASN A 256 -22.41 -7.66 5.63
C ASN A 256 -22.27 -8.20 4.20
N THR A 257 -21.30 -7.70 3.43
CA THR A 257 -21.00 -8.22 2.09
C THR A 257 -19.72 -9.06 2.09
N ILE A 258 -18.64 -8.63 2.74
CA ILE A 258 -17.35 -9.34 2.67
C ILE A 258 -17.17 -10.32 3.84
N HIS A 259 -17.25 -9.85 5.10
CA HIS A 259 -16.82 -10.66 6.26
C HIS A 259 -17.76 -11.77 6.71
N LYS A 260 -18.93 -11.90 6.09
CA LYS A 260 -19.86 -13.01 6.37
C LYS A 260 -19.42 -14.34 5.74
N HIS A 261 -18.39 -14.32 4.91
CA HIS A 261 -17.90 -15.47 4.17
C HIS A 261 -16.95 -16.34 5.01
N ASP A 262 -16.94 -17.63 4.72
CA ASP A 262 -16.13 -18.64 5.39
C ASP A 262 -14.65 -18.58 4.95
N ALA A 263 -14.36 -17.97 3.80
CA ALA A 263 -13.00 -17.68 3.34
C ALA A 263 -12.95 -16.40 2.49
N ILE A 264 -11.79 -15.74 2.46
CA ILE A 264 -11.57 -14.51 1.69
C ILE A 264 -10.35 -14.68 0.79
N LEU A 265 -10.51 -14.37 -0.49
CA LEU A 265 -9.41 -14.25 -1.43
C LEU A 265 -9.23 -12.81 -1.87
N TYR A 266 -7.98 -12.38 -2.02
CA TYR A 266 -7.65 -11.13 -2.67
C TYR A 266 -7.06 -11.39 -4.05
N ALA A 267 -7.72 -10.89 -5.09
CA ALA A 267 -7.28 -11.05 -6.47
C ALA A 267 -6.87 -9.70 -7.05
N PHE A 268 -5.59 -9.55 -7.43
CA PHE A 268 -5.07 -8.27 -7.89
C PHE A 268 -3.93 -8.43 -8.89
N ARG A 269 -3.72 -7.39 -9.69
CA ARG A 269 -2.51 -7.21 -10.48
C ARG A 269 -1.50 -6.39 -9.70
N ILE A 270 -0.25 -6.82 -9.66
CA ILE A 270 0.84 -6.05 -9.05
C ILE A 270 0.95 -4.71 -9.77
N LYS A 271 0.88 -3.62 -9.00
CA LYS A 271 1.02 -2.24 -9.44
C LYS A 271 1.94 -1.53 -8.45
N ASP A 272 3.01 -0.93 -8.95
CA ASP A 272 3.90 -0.09 -8.16
C ASP A 272 4.45 -0.79 -6.89
N HIS A 273 4.85 -2.06 -7.04
CA HIS A 273 5.30 -2.95 -5.94
C HIS A 273 4.25 -3.21 -4.86
N SER A 274 2.95 -3.09 -5.18
CA SER A 274 1.85 -3.39 -4.27
C SER A 274 0.59 -3.89 -4.99
N MET A 275 -0.53 -3.96 -4.25
CA MET A 275 -1.88 -4.23 -4.78
C MET A 275 -2.52 -3.00 -5.46
N GLY A 276 -1.81 -1.87 -5.58
CA GLY A 276 -2.32 -0.59 -6.09
C GLY A 276 -3.07 0.27 -5.05
N PHE A 277 -3.26 1.55 -5.35
CA PHE A 277 -3.86 2.50 -4.39
C PHE A 277 -5.28 2.13 -3.97
N ARG A 278 -6.01 1.44 -4.85
CA ARG A 278 -7.41 1.07 -4.64
C ARG A 278 -7.56 0.06 -3.52
N PHE A 279 -6.78 -1.01 -3.59
CA PHE A 279 -6.66 -1.98 -2.49
C PHE A 279 -6.12 -1.33 -1.24
N LYS A 280 -5.11 -0.45 -1.37
CA LYS A 280 -4.60 0.25 -0.19
C LYS A 280 -5.67 1.12 0.48
N MET A 281 -6.55 1.74 -0.31
CA MET A 281 -7.69 2.51 0.20
C MET A 281 -8.67 1.60 0.93
N TYR A 282 -9.01 0.44 0.34
CA TYR A 282 -9.82 -0.58 0.99
C TYR A 282 -9.22 -0.99 2.35
N ASP A 283 -7.92 -1.31 2.39
CA ASP A 283 -7.20 -1.71 3.61
C ASP A 283 -7.19 -0.64 4.69
N ASP A 284 -6.85 0.60 4.32
CA ASP A 284 -6.86 1.73 5.26
C ASP A 284 -8.24 1.98 5.84
N ARG A 285 -9.29 1.75 5.04
CA ARG A 285 -10.67 1.99 5.46
C ARG A 285 -11.18 0.91 6.42
N GLN A 286 -10.58 -0.28 6.46
CA GLN A 286 -10.91 -1.33 7.44
C GLN A 286 -10.60 -0.92 8.89
N PHE A 287 -9.80 0.13 9.12
CA PHE A 287 -9.63 0.73 10.45
C PHE A 287 -10.95 1.20 11.09
N CYS A 288 -12.04 1.31 10.31
CA CYS A 288 -13.38 1.57 10.84
C CYS A 288 -13.82 0.61 11.95
N ASN A 289 -13.21 -0.58 12.04
CA ASN A 289 -13.41 -1.53 13.15
C ASN A 289 -12.55 -1.24 14.40
N GLY A 290 -12.19 0.02 14.63
CA GLY A 290 -11.41 0.44 15.79
C GLY A 290 -9.99 -0.13 15.83
N HIS A 291 -9.34 -0.22 14.67
CA HIS A 291 -8.00 -0.82 14.50
C HIS A 291 -7.87 -2.29 14.92
N ARG A 292 -8.98 -3.04 14.97
CA ARG A 292 -8.96 -4.50 15.13
C ARG A 292 -8.95 -5.17 13.78
N THR A 293 -8.20 -6.27 13.64
CA THR A 293 -8.25 -7.10 12.44
C THR A 293 -9.66 -7.60 12.21
N VAL A 294 -10.24 -7.20 11.09
CA VAL A 294 -11.66 -7.42 10.79
C VAL A 294 -11.97 -8.81 10.27
N THR A 295 -10.94 -9.51 9.81
CA THR A 295 -11.01 -10.83 9.21
C THR A 295 -10.38 -11.89 10.10
N MET A 296 -10.27 -11.62 11.40
CA MET A 296 -9.53 -12.47 12.33
C MET A 296 -10.02 -13.92 12.28
N GLY A 297 -9.09 -14.86 12.08
CA GLY A 297 -9.38 -16.29 12.01
C GLY A 297 -9.97 -16.81 10.71
N THR A 298 -10.49 -15.95 9.81
CA THR A 298 -11.01 -16.37 8.49
C THR A 298 -9.87 -16.86 7.59
N PRO A 299 -9.97 -18.03 6.92
CA PRO A 299 -9.02 -18.45 5.90
C PRO A 299 -8.81 -17.41 4.78
N PHE A 300 -7.56 -17.27 4.33
CA PHE A 300 -7.15 -16.33 3.30
C PHE A 300 -6.39 -16.97 2.14
N GLY A 301 -6.57 -16.46 0.93
CA GLY A 301 -5.75 -16.77 -0.24
C GLY A 301 -5.50 -15.56 -1.12
N TYR A 302 -4.55 -15.69 -2.06
CA TYR A 302 -4.27 -14.63 -3.02
C TYR A 302 -4.20 -15.18 -4.45
N LEU A 303 -4.83 -14.45 -5.38
CA LEU A 303 -4.61 -14.60 -6.83
C LEU A 303 -3.81 -13.38 -7.28
N VAL A 304 -2.56 -13.58 -7.69
CA VAL A 304 -1.64 -12.48 -7.98
C VAL A 304 -1.19 -12.53 -9.41
N ALA A 305 -1.52 -11.50 -10.18
CA ALA A 305 -1.08 -11.35 -11.54
C ALA A 305 0.12 -10.38 -11.61
N GLY A 306 1.27 -10.80 -12.13
CA GLY A 306 2.52 -10.01 -12.14
C GLY A 306 3.74 -10.77 -11.62
N ASP A 307 4.91 -10.10 -11.56
CA ASP A 307 6.21 -10.69 -11.17
C ASP A 307 6.31 -10.92 -9.65
N TYR A 308 5.41 -11.71 -9.08
CA TYR A 308 5.34 -11.94 -7.64
C TYR A 308 6.63 -12.51 -7.05
N ALA A 309 7.36 -13.35 -7.80
CA ALA A 309 8.58 -14.00 -7.33
C ALA A 309 9.70 -13.01 -6.94
N VAL A 310 9.71 -11.80 -7.50
CA VAL A 310 10.75 -10.78 -7.26
C VAL A 310 10.29 -9.68 -6.31
N GLU A 311 9.00 -9.65 -5.97
CA GLU A 311 8.41 -8.69 -5.04
C GLU A 311 8.59 -9.12 -3.57
N GLU A 312 9.85 -9.16 -3.09
CA GLU A 312 10.19 -9.50 -1.69
C GLU A 312 9.37 -8.73 -0.67
N ASN A 313 9.17 -7.43 -0.89
CA ASN A 313 8.43 -6.58 0.02
C ASN A 313 6.93 -6.89 0.05
N LEU A 314 6.33 -7.11 -1.13
CA LEU A 314 4.91 -7.49 -1.24
C LEU A 314 4.66 -8.85 -0.57
N ARG A 315 5.51 -9.85 -0.81
CA ARG A 315 5.41 -11.17 -0.16
C ARG A 315 5.35 -11.05 1.36
N MET A 316 6.26 -10.26 1.93
CA MET A 316 6.27 -9.98 3.38
C MET A 316 4.97 -9.33 3.83
N LEU A 317 4.42 -8.38 3.06
CA LEU A 317 3.16 -7.71 3.40
C LEU A 317 1.95 -8.67 3.38
N LEU A 318 1.88 -9.55 2.38
CA LEU A 318 0.79 -10.54 2.26
C LEU A 318 0.81 -11.55 3.42
N GLU A 319 2.00 -12.02 3.80
CA GLU A 319 2.19 -12.92 4.94
C GLU A 319 1.91 -12.21 6.28
N ALA A 320 2.43 -10.99 6.47
CA ALA A 320 2.22 -10.21 7.68
C ALA A 320 0.73 -9.95 7.94
N ARG A 321 -0.07 -9.69 6.88
CA ARG A 321 -1.53 -9.54 7.01
C ARG A 321 -2.15 -10.79 7.64
N ALA A 322 -1.83 -11.98 7.12
CA ALA A 322 -2.37 -13.22 7.64
C ALA A 322 -1.94 -13.47 9.09
N GLN A 323 -0.67 -13.23 9.41
CA GLN A 323 -0.15 -13.41 10.77
C GLN A 323 -0.82 -12.48 11.78
N VAL A 324 -0.98 -11.19 11.44
CA VAL A 324 -1.60 -10.20 12.33
C VAL A 324 -3.09 -10.48 12.55
N GLY A 325 -3.77 -11.02 11.54
CA GLY A 325 -5.14 -11.47 11.69
C GLY A 325 -5.29 -12.87 12.31
N GLY A 326 -4.20 -13.58 12.60
CA GLY A 326 -4.27 -14.97 13.09
C GLY A 326 -4.95 -15.91 12.09
N ASN A 327 -4.75 -15.65 10.80
CA ASN A 327 -5.44 -16.33 9.71
C ASN A 327 -4.68 -17.55 9.21
N PHE A 328 -5.43 -18.53 8.72
CA PHE A 328 -4.88 -19.59 7.88
C PHE A 328 -4.60 -19.04 6.48
N LEU A 329 -3.33 -18.91 6.10
CA LEU A 329 -2.93 -18.52 4.75
C LEU A 329 -2.89 -19.77 3.86
N ALA A 330 -3.90 -19.94 3.01
CA ALA A 330 -4.05 -21.07 2.09
C ALA A 330 -3.00 -21.08 0.97
N GLY A 331 -2.45 -19.91 0.62
CA GLY A 331 -1.38 -19.79 -0.36
C GLY A 331 -1.58 -18.61 -1.31
N VAL A 332 -0.70 -18.55 -2.31
CA VAL A 332 -0.70 -17.55 -3.38
C VAL A 332 -0.59 -18.29 -4.71
N ALA A 333 -1.57 -18.11 -5.59
CA ALA A 333 -1.48 -18.57 -6.97
C ALA A 333 -1.07 -17.41 -7.88
N THR A 334 -0.17 -17.68 -8.83
CA THR A 334 0.44 -16.66 -9.69
C THR A 334 0.30 -17.00 -11.18
N ASP A 335 0.43 -15.99 -12.05
CA ASP A 335 0.50 -16.16 -13.50
C ASP A 335 1.93 -16.35 -14.05
N GLU A 336 2.90 -16.65 -13.19
CA GLU A 336 4.34 -16.75 -13.53
C GLU A 336 4.74 -18.14 -14.07
N HIS A 337 4.00 -19.19 -13.72
CA HIS A 337 4.34 -20.58 -14.00
C HIS A 337 3.12 -21.39 -14.49
N ASP A 338 2.85 -22.54 -13.87
CA ASP A 338 1.68 -23.38 -14.16
C ASP A 338 0.45 -22.78 -13.45
N VAL A 339 -0.06 -21.68 -14.01
CA VAL A 339 -1.17 -20.89 -13.45
C VAL A 339 -2.41 -21.72 -13.15
N ASP A 340 -2.70 -22.71 -14.00
CA ASP A 340 -3.85 -23.58 -13.87
C ASP A 340 -3.72 -24.46 -12.61
N LYS A 341 -2.57 -25.12 -12.46
CA LYS A 341 -2.28 -25.96 -11.29
C LYS A 341 -2.18 -25.15 -10.00
N ASP A 342 -1.59 -23.96 -10.05
CA ASP A 342 -1.45 -23.09 -8.88
C ASP A 342 -2.82 -22.65 -8.36
N ILE A 343 -3.75 -22.29 -9.25
CA ILE A 343 -5.13 -21.92 -8.91
C ILE A 343 -5.88 -23.12 -8.33
N ASP A 344 -5.78 -24.30 -8.96
CA ASP A 344 -6.45 -25.51 -8.47
C ASP A 344 -5.94 -25.92 -7.08
N THR A 345 -4.62 -25.80 -6.85
CA THR A 345 -4.00 -26.07 -5.55
C THR A 345 -4.47 -25.08 -4.48
N LEU A 346 -4.59 -23.80 -4.83
CA LEU A 346 -5.14 -22.79 -3.94
C LEU A 346 -6.61 -23.09 -3.60
N ALA A 347 -7.44 -23.39 -4.61
CA ALA A 347 -8.84 -23.72 -4.43
C ALA A 347 -9.04 -24.92 -3.50
N ALA A 348 -8.26 -26.00 -3.69
CA ALA A 348 -8.30 -27.18 -2.83
C ALA A 348 -7.88 -26.85 -1.37
N THR A 349 -6.84 -26.03 -1.20
CA THR A 349 -6.35 -25.63 0.13
C THR A 349 -7.35 -24.73 0.85
N VAL A 350 -7.99 -23.79 0.15
CA VAL A 350 -9.05 -22.95 0.71
C VAL A 350 -10.25 -23.80 1.14
N ALA A 351 -10.68 -24.75 0.30
CA ALA A 351 -11.76 -25.66 0.63
C ALA A 351 -11.45 -26.50 1.87
N TYR A 352 -10.22 -27.01 2.00
CA TYR A 352 -9.77 -27.71 3.21
C TYR A 352 -9.83 -26.82 4.46
N ALA A 353 -9.43 -25.54 4.35
CA ALA A 353 -9.39 -24.62 5.49
C ALA A 353 -10.78 -24.16 5.95
N MET A 354 -11.83 -24.38 5.14
CA MET A 354 -13.21 -24.08 5.48
C MET A 354 -13.93 -25.23 6.20
N GLU A 355 -13.33 -26.43 6.26
CA GLU A 355 -13.77 -27.56 7.10
C GLU A 355 -13.42 -27.36 8.58
#